data_AF-A0A6S7HZD6-F1
#
_entry.id   AF-A0A6S7HZD6-F1
#
_cell.length_a   1.000
_cell.length_b   1.000
_cell.length_c   1.000
_cell.angle_alpha   90.00
_cell.angle_beta   90.00
_cell.angle_gamma   90.00
#
_symmetry.space_group_name_H-M   'P 1'
#
loop_
_entity.id
_entity.type
_entity.pdbx_description
1 polymer ?
#
loop_
_entity_poly.entity_id
_entity_poly.type
_entity_poly.pdbx_seq_one_letter_code
_entity_poly.pdbx_strand_id
1 'polypeptide(L)' 'YRASIDTTGQRGRPSFEIREEQLSYLLEQGFNVRDIGSILGVSVRTVERRMSSFGLTVS' A
#
# COMPACT_ATOMS: atom_id res chain seq x y z
N TYR A 1 -21.62 5.11 14.02
CA TYR A 1 -20.32 4.42 14.19
C TYR A 1 -19.26 5.46 14.50
N ARG A 2 -18.60 5.41 15.67
CA ARG A 2 -17.43 6.25 15.99
C ARG A 2 -16.22 5.31 16.05
N ALA A 3 -15.32 5.42 15.09
CA ALA A 3 -14.04 4.70 15.14
C ALA A 3 -13.13 5.35 16.20
N SER A 4 -12.35 4.54 16.89
CA SER A 4 -11.26 4.99 17.76
C SER A 4 -10.29 5.86 16.94
N ILE A 5 -9.92 7.02 17.47
CA ILE A 5 -8.94 7.90 16.81
C ILE A 5 -7.55 7.52 17.32
N ASP A 6 -6.82 6.75 16.53
CA ASP A 6 -5.40 6.49 16.80
C ASP A 6 -4.57 7.72 16.48
N THR A 7 -3.87 8.24 17.49
CA THR A 7 -3.06 9.46 17.39
C THR A 7 -1.58 9.10 17.53
N THR A 8 -0.78 9.41 16.52
CA THR A 8 0.66 9.09 16.51
C THR A 8 1.54 10.16 17.17
N GLY A 9 0.97 11.30 17.54
CA GLY A 9 1.70 12.47 18.07
C GLY A 9 2.56 13.22 17.05
N GLN A 10 2.59 12.77 15.80
CA GLN A 10 3.34 13.40 14.71
C GLN A 10 2.47 14.38 13.91
N ARG A 11 3.11 15.38 13.29
CA ARG A 11 2.42 16.35 12.44
C ARG A 11 1.90 15.69 11.15
N GLY A 12 0.64 15.93 10.82
CA GLY A 12 0.01 15.49 9.58
C GLY A 12 -0.80 14.20 9.74
N ARG A 13 -1.45 13.77 8.65
CA ARG A 13 -2.21 12.52 8.63
C ARG A 13 -1.23 11.34 8.76
N PRO A 14 -1.51 10.33 9.61
CA PRO A 14 -0.72 9.10 9.64
C PRO A 14 -0.59 8.50 8.24
N SER A 15 0.61 8.04 7.91
CA SER A 15 0.85 7.33 6.65
C SER A 15 0.01 6.06 6.62
N PHE A 16 -0.61 5.78 5.48
CA PHE A 16 -1.26 4.50 5.26
C PHE A 16 -0.18 3.41 5.12
N GLU A 17 -0.14 2.48 6.07
CA GLU A 17 0.81 1.37 6.09
C GLU A 17 0.41 0.33 5.02
N ILE A 18 1.34 0.04 4.12
CA ILE A 18 1.24 -1.09 3.17
C ILE A 18 2.53 -1.86 3.37
N ARG A 19 2.41 -3.11 3.83
CA ARG A 19 3.55 -3.97 4.12
C ARG A 19 4.10 -4.56 2.83
N GLU A 20 5.40 -4.80 2.80
CA GLU A 20 6.08 -5.43 1.67
C GLU A 20 5.48 -6.79 1.34
N GLU A 21 5.29 -7.64 2.36
CA GLU A 21 4.68 -8.98 2.26
C GLU A 21 3.30 -8.98 1.57
N GLN A 22 2.49 -7.95 1.86
CA GLN A 22 1.17 -7.81 1.27
C GLN A 22 1.26 -7.47 -0.23
N LEU A 23 2.24 -6.64 -0.59
CA LEU A 23 2.49 -6.25 -1.97
C LEU A 23 3.08 -7.40 -2.79
N SER A 24 4.07 -8.10 -2.22
CA SER A 24 4.71 -9.25 -2.87
C SER A 24 3.71 -10.37 -3.11
N TYR A 25 2.87 -10.70 -2.12
CA TYR A 25 1.82 -11.70 -2.26
C TYR A 25 0.89 -11.40 -3.45
N LEU A 26 0.43 -10.16 -3.58
CA LEU A 26 -0.48 -9.79 -4.69
C LEU A 26 0.21 -9.86 -6.06
N LEU A 27 1.50 -9.51 -6.13
CA LEU A 27 2.29 -9.66 -7.35
C LEU A 27 2.48 -11.13 -7.71
N GLU A 28 2.76 -12.00 -6.73
CA GLU A 28 2.89 -13.45 -6.92
C GLU A 28 1.59 -14.11 -7.39
N GLN A 29 0.43 -13.60 -6.94
CA GLN A 29 -0.88 -14.03 -7.44
C GLN A 29 -1.18 -13.52 -8.87
N GLY A 30 -0.30 -12.73 -9.47
CA GLY A 30 -0.43 -12.24 -10.85
C GLY A 30 -1.29 -10.99 -11.02
N PHE A 31 -1.63 -10.29 -9.92
CA PHE A 31 -2.36 -9.02 -10.04
C PHE A 31 -1.44 -7.93 -10.60
N ASN A 32 -1.95 -7.16 -11.56
CA ASN A 32 -1.23 -5.99 -12.05
C ASN A 32 -1.35 -4.81 -11.05
N VAL A 33 -0.49 -3.81 -11.21
CA VAL A 33 -0.39 -2.65 -10.30
C VAL A 33 -1.71 -1.87 -10.17
N ARG A 34 -2.53 -1.82 -11.23
CA ARG A 34 -3.83 -1.13 -11.22
C ARG A 34 -4.84 -1.87 -10.35
N ASP A 35 -4.88 -3.20 -10.47
CA ASP A 35 -5.76 -4.04 -9.67
C ASP A 35 -5.34 -4.02 -8.20
N ILE A 36 -4.04 -4.07 -7.92
CA ILE A 36 -3.48 -3.92 -6.57
C ILE A 36 -3.91 -2.59 -5.94
N GLY A 37 -3.83 -1.48 -6.69
CA GLY A 37 -4.30 -0.18 -6.20
C GLY A 37 -5.78 -0.20 -5.84
N SER A 38 -6.60 -0.85 -6.67
CA SER A 38 -8.04 -0.98 -6.44
C SER A 38 -8.35 -1.84 -5.21
N ILE A 39 -7.65 -2.97 -5.03
CA ILE A 39 -7.77 -3.88 -3.88
C ILE A 39 -7.38 -3.18 -2.57
N LEU A 40 -6.26 -2.44 -2.59
CA LEU A 40 -5.74 -1.74 -1.41
C LEU A 40 -6.43 -0.39 -1.14
N GLY A 41 -7.30 0.08 -2.04
CA GLY A 41 -7.96 1.38 -1.93
C GLY A 41 -7.01 2.57 -2.06
N VAL A 42 -5.93 2.43 -2.84
CA VAL A 42 -4.91 3.47 -3.05
C VAL A 42 -4.65 3.73 -4.53
N SER A 43 -4.09 4.90 -4.83
CA SER A 43 -3.69 5.21 -6.21
C SER A 43 -2.58 4.28 -6.71
N VAL A 44 -2.55 4.03 -8.02
CA VAL A 44 -1.46 3.30 -8.72
C VAL A 44 -0.09 3.87 -8.32
N ARG A 45 0.03 5.20 -8.28
CA ARG A 45 1.27 5.88 -7.90
C ARG A 45 1.73 5.57 -6.47
N THR A 46 0.79 5.33 -5.55
CA THR A 46 1.11 4.87 -4.19
C THR A 46 1.70 3.46 -4.22
N VAL A 47 1.16 2.57 -5.04
CA VAL A 47 1.66 1.20 -5.23
C VAL A 47 3.07 1.25 -5.81
N GLU A 48 3.28 1.95 -6.93
CA GLU A 48 4.61 2.09 -7.58
C GLU A 48 5.68 2.62 -6.63
N ARG A 49 5.36 3.67 -5.85
CA ARG A 49 6.29 4.23 -4.87
C ARG A 49 6.69 3.20 -3.81
N ARG A 50 5.75 2.37 -3.36
CA ARG A 50 6.02 1.30 -2.39
C ARG A 50 6.80 0.16 -3.01
N MET A 51 6.47 -0.26 -4.24
CA MET A 51 7.27 -1.22 -5.01
C MET A 51 8.73 -0.78 -5.10
N SER A 52 8.96 0.48 -5.50
CA SER A 52 10.32 1.04 -5.59
C SER A 52 11.04 1.11 -4.25
N SER A 53 10.32 1.37 -3.14
CA SER A 53 10.91 1.41 -1.79
C SER A 53 11.31 0.02 -1.28
N PHE A 54 10.62 -1.02 -1.74
CA PHE A 54 10.88 -2.42 -1.37
C PHE A 54 11.71 -3.18 -2.41
N GLY A 55 12.07 -2.55 -3.54
CA GLY A 55 12.81 -3.22 -4.62
C GLY A 55 11.98 -4.28 -5.38
N LEU A 56 10.64 -4.19 -5.32
CA LEU A 56 9.75 -5.09 -6.03
C LEU A 56 9.57 -4.65 -7.49
N THR A 57 9.59 -5.61 -8.40
CA THR A 57 9.36 -5.39 -9.83
C THR A 57 8.24 -6.29 -10.33
N VAL A 58 7.50 -5.83 -11.33
CA VAL A 58 6.58 -6.70 -12.06
C VAL A 58 7.42 -7.65 -12.91
N SER A 59 7.21 -8.95 -12.78
CA SER A 59 7.80 -9.96 -13.67
C SER A 59 7.21 -9.91 -15.06
#